data_AF-A0A9X8DN87-F1
#
_entry.id   AF-A0A9X8DN87-F1
#
_cell.length_a   1.000
_cell.length_b   1.000
_cell.length_c   1.000
_cell.angle_alpha   90.00
_cell.angle_beta   90.00
_cell.angle_gamma   90.00
#
_symmetry.space_group_name_H-M   'P 1'
#
loop_
_entity.id
_entity.type
_entity.pdbx_description
1 polymer ?
#
loop_
_entity_poly.entity_id
_entity_poly.type
_entity_poly.pdbx_seq_one_letter_code
_entity_poly.pdbx_strand_id
1 'polypeptide(L)'
;MKTIAILALASSAAAFAAGDINLNETTTGLLRGPDRKLRTNAQVQGIQDDADVNRKCHTTNDGYLQTLKAGEYTASKFHNCFRTSDQIFDYVDALVAQNPTLLTKEKISCTVRGKAIYAYKLTSGASKPRSLYFQSLLHAREWIAGSSNLFTLSSILDDIANKKPTAADTFNLYFVPIVNIDG
;
A
#
# COMPACT_ATOMS: atom_id res chain seq x y z
N MET A 1 64.38 8.94 -21.24
CA MET A 1 64.05 9.18 -19.82
C MET A 1 63.20 10.43 -19.72
N LYS A 2 62.19 10.41 -18.84
CA LYS A 2 61.09 11.39 -18.62
C LYS A 2 59.83 11.07 -19.42
N THR A 3 58.60 11.06 -18.90
CA THR A 3 58.02 10.85 -17.56
C THR A 3 56.57 10.47 -17.85
N ILE A 4 55.99 9.58 -17.04
CA ILE A 4 54.59 9.14 -17.10
C ILE A 4 53.63 10.31 -16.83
N ALA A 5 52.53 10.39 -17.59
CA ALA A 5 51.30 11.05 -17.17
C ALA A 5 50.09 10.29 -17.75
N ILE A 6 49.49 9.43 -16.93
CA ILE A 6 48.20 8.79 -17.21
C ILE A 6 47.13 9.79 -16.78
N LEU A 7 46.42 10.39 -17.74
CA LEU A 7 45.22 11.17 -17.48
C LEU A 7 44.04 10.20 -17.33
N ALA A 8 43.59 9.97 -16.10
CA ALA A 8 42.31 9.31 -15.84
C ALA A 8 41.18 10.31 -16.06
N LEU A 9 40.35 10.11 -17.10
CA LEU A 9 39.05 10.79 -17.17
C LEU A 9 38.08 10.10 -16.21
N ALA A 10 37.87 10.72 -15.06
CA ALA A 10 36.81 10.35 -14.14
C ALA A 10 35.45 10.72 -14.72
N SER A 11 34.55 9.74 -14.71
CA SER A 11 33.12 9.81 -15.01
C SER A 11 32.40 10.89 -14.19
N SER A 12 31.78 11.86 -14.85
CA SER A 12 30.83 12.77 -14.23
C SER A 12 29.44 12.11 -14.14
N ALA A 13 29.22 11.33 -13.08
CA ALA A 13 27.86 11.07 -12.63
C ALA A 13 27.34 12.37 -12.02
N ALA A 14 26.32 12.98 -12.64
CA ALA A 14 25.59 14.07 -12.02
C ALA A 14 24.84 13.49 -10.81
N ALA A 15 25.46 13.56 -9.64
CA ALA A 15 24.76 13.41 -8.39
C ALA A 15 23.77 14.57 -8.30
N PHE A 16 22.47 14.27 -8.37
CA PHE A 16 21.47 15.19 -7.84
C PHE A 16 21.78 15.32 -6.36
N ALA A 17 22.45 16.41 -5.97
CA ALA A 17 22.48 16.83 -4.59
C ALA A 17 21.02 16.99 -4.18
N ALA A 18 20.53 16.09 -3.33
CA ALA A 18 19.45 16.43 -2.43
C ALA A 18 19.97 17.64 -1.67
N GLY A 19 19.58 18.84 -2.12
CA GLY A 19 19.90 20.06 -1.39
C GLY A 19 19.45 19.83 0.03
N ASP A 20 20.40 19.92 0.95
CA ASP A 20 20.16 19.77 2.38
C ASP A 20 18.93 20.62 2.72
N ILE A 21 17.81 19.96 2.99
CA ILE A 21 16.67 20.63 3.60
C ILE A 21 17.19 20.97 4.99
N ASN A 22 17.63 22.21 5.16
CA ASN A 22 18.01 22.76 6.43
C ASN A 22 16.82 22.57 7.40
N LEU A 23 16.95 21.60 8.31
CA LEU A 23 15.98 21.30 9.38
C LEU A 23 15.91 22.43 10.43
N ASN A 24 16.34 23.66 10.11
CA ASN A 24 16.49 24.76 11.04
C ASN A 24 15.95 26.11 10.54
N GLU A 25 14.93 26.16 9.67
CA GLU A 25 14.06 27.33 9.66
C GLU A 25 13.10 27.26 10.86
N THR A 26 13.67 27.51 12.03
CA THR A 26 12.99 27.63 13.32
C THR A 26 12.19 28.93 13.35
N THR A 27 10.97 28.92 12.79
CA THR A 27 9.89 29.67 13.42
C THR A 27 9.58 28.97 14.75
N THR A 28 10.30 29.37 15.81
CA THR A 28 10.04 29.10 17.24
C THR A 28 9.25 27.82 17.54
N GLY A 29 9.95 26.69 17.69
CA GLY A 29 9.38 25.45 18.25
C GLY A 29 8.51 24.60 17.30
N LEU A 30 8.48 24.94 16.00
CA LEU A 30 7.74 24.20 14.99
C LEU A 30 8.68 23.52 13.98
N LEU A 31 8.51 22.22 13.78
CA LEU A 31 9.15 21.38 12.76
C LEU A 31 8.26 21.28 11.52
N ARG A 32 8.85 21.36 10.32
CA ARG A 32 8.13 21.18 9.06
C ARG A 32 8.10 19.70 8.66
N GLY A 33 6.92 19.09 8.64
CA GLY A 33 6.74 17.69 8.23
C GLY A 33 6.82 17.48 6.70
N PRO A 34 6.80 16.21 6.24
CA PRO A 34 6.85 15.87 4.80
C PRO A 34 5.70 16.47 3.97
N ASP A 35 4.56 16.73 4.60
CA ASP A 35 3.40 17.43 4.03
C ASP A 35 3.51 18.96 4.08
N ARG A 36 4.71 19.48 4.40
CA ARG A 36 5.04 20.91 4.58
C ARG A 36 4.26 21.61 5.68
N LYS A 37 3.52 20.89 6.54
CA LYS A 37 2.86 21.50 7.70
C LYS A 37 3.85 21.69 8.84
N LEU A 38 3.80 22.86 9.46
CA LEU A 38 4.50 23.17 10.70
C LEU A 38 3.81 22.47 11.87
N ARG A 39 4.58 21.77 12.70
CA ARG A 39 4.13 20.97 13.83
C ARG A 39 5.00 21.21 15.05
N THR A 40 4.44 21.16 16.25
CA THR A 40 5.25 21.16 17.47
C THR A 40 6.03 19.86 17.61
N ASN A 41 7.10 19.86 18.41
CA ASN A 41 7.84 18.64 18.75
C ASN A 41 6.93 17.54 19.31
N ALA A 42 5.94 17.91 20.13
CA ALA A 42 4.97 16.96 20.69
C ALA A 42 4.08 16.31 19.60
N GLN A 43 3.68 17.07 18.59
CA GLN A 43 2.91 16.53 17.46
C GLN A 43 3.74 15.58 16.59
N VAL A 44 5.01 15.90 16.37
CA VAL A 44 5.94 15.01 15.65
C VAL A 44 6.17 13.72 16.43
N GLN A 45 6.39 13.83 17.75
CA GLN A 45 6.54 12.67 18.63
C GLN A 45 5.29 11.78 18.61
N GLY A 46 4.08 12.35 18.71
CA GLY A 46 2.84 11.58 18.66
C GLY A 46 2.66 10.80 17.34
N ILE A 47 3.01 11.39 16.20
CA ILE A 47 2.99 10.68 14.91
C ILE A 47 4.01 9.54 14.89
N GLN A 48 5.19 9.77 15.45
CA GLN A 48 6.24 8.76 15.50
C GLN A 48 5.82 7.59 16.40
N ASP A 49 5.20 7.89 17.54
CA ASP A 49 4.68 6.91 18.49
C ASP A 49 3.60 6.05 17.84
N ASP A 50 2.63 6.65 17.14
CA ASP A 50 1.59 5.91 16.40
C ASP A 50 2.20 4.96 15.36
N ALA A 51 3.21 5.43 14.62
CA ALA A 51 3.91 4.63 13.63
C ALA A 51 4.73 3.50 14.28
N ASP A 52 5.38 3.75 15.42
CA ASP A 52 6.14 2.75 16.19
C ASP A 52 5.24 1.69 16.81
N VAL A 53 4.07 2.09 17.34
CA VAL A 53 3.05 1.18 17.84
C VAL A 53 2.57 0.27 16.71
N ASN A 54 2.28 0.83 15.53
CA ASN A 54 1.86 0.03 14.38
C ASN A 54 2.98 -0.90 13.87
N ARG A 55 4.25 -0.46 13.86
CA ARG A 55 5.40 -1.33 13.54
C ARG A 55 5.53 -2.51 14.50
N LYS A 56 5.36 -2.28 15.81
CA LYS A 56 5.35 -3.37 16.81
C LYS A 56 4.21 -4.35 16.56
N CYS A 57 3.02 -3.85 16.17
CA CYS A 57 1.90 -4.70 15.75
C CYS A 57 2.30 -5.64 14.60
N HIS A 58 3.08 -5.15 13.63
CA HIS A 58 3.54 -5.98 12.50
C HIS A 58 4.42 -7.13 12.97
N THR A 59 5.36 -6.89 13.87
CA THR A 59 6.21 -7.95 14.44
C THR A 59 5.39 -9.01 15.15
N THR A 60 4.38 -8.62 15.94
CA THR A 60 3.49 -9.57 16.63
C THR A 60 2.58 -10.34 15.66
N ASN A 61 2.21 -9.72 14.54
CA ASN A 61 1.29 -10.25 13.54
C ASN A 61 2.01 -10.58 12.21
N ASP A 62 3.26 -11.01 12.32
CA ASP A 62 4.02 -11.50 11.18
C ASP A 62 3.55 -12.89 10.75
N GLY A 63 4.02 -13.34 9.59
CA GLY A 63 3.62 -14.61 8.99
C GLY A 63 2.15 -14.60 8.51
N TYR A 64 1.60 -13.41 8.23
CA TYR A 64 0.20 -13.27 7.84
C TYR A 64 -0.13 -13.98 6.52
N LEU A 65 0.83 -14.10 5.60
CA LEU A 65 0.66 -14.84 4.33
C LEU A 65 0.46 -16.34 4.55
N GLN A 66 1.16 -16.92 5.51
CA GLN A 66 1.07 -18.35 5.86
C GLN A 66 -0.25 -18.70 6.53
N THR A 67 -0.97 -17.71 7.08
CA THR A 67 -2.29 -17.90 7.68
C THR A 67 -3.45 -17.80 6.68
N LEU A 68 -3.17 -17.51 5.41
CA LEU A 68 -4.22 -17.40 4.39
C LEU A 68 -4.85 -18.75 4.08
N LYS A 69 -6.16 -18.83 4.24
CA LYS A 69 -6.97 -20.00 3.95
C LYS A 69 -8.29 -19.56 3.34
N ALA A 70 -8.66 -20.18 2.21
CA ALA A 70 -9.94 -19.91 1.56
C ALA A 70 -11.12 -20.15 2.51
N GLY A 71 -12.04 -19.20 2.59
CA GLY A 71 -13.17 -19.24 3.52
C GLY A 71 -12.89 -18.63 4.89
N GLU A 72 -11.63 -18.27 5.18
CA GLU A 72 -11.16 -17.72 6.47
C GLU A 72 -10.12 -16.59 6.29
N TYR A 73 -10.08 -15.92 5.13
CA TYR A 73 -9.17 -14.82 4.82
C TYR A 73 -9.29 -13.65 5.80
N THR A 74 -10.50 -13.37 6.28
CA THR A 74 -10.78 -12.35 7.31
C THR A 74 -10.15 -12.66 8.66
N ALA A 75 -9.88 -13.94 8.97
CA ALA A 75 -9.21 -14.37 10.20
C ALA A 75 -7.67 -14.25 10.11
N SER A 76 -7.13 -13.88 8.94
CA SER A 76 -5.68 -13.67 8.77
C SER A 76 -5.16 -12.62 9.74
N LYS A 77 -3.97 -12.86 10.29
CA LYS A 77 -3.21 -11.87 11.09
C LYS A 77 -2.97 -10.57 10.34
N PHE A 78 -3.11 -10.56 9.00
CA PHE A 78 -3.03 -9.37 8.17
C PHE A 78 -3.91 -8.23 8.72
N HIS A 79 -5.15 -8.56 9.10
CA HIS A 79 -6.19 -7.60 9.50
C HIS A 79 -6.03 -7.05 10.93
N ASN A 80 -5.04 -7.51 11.69
CA ASN A 80 -4.81 -7.06 13.06
C ASN A 80 -4.05 -5.71 13.16
N CYS A 81 -3.50 -5.21 12.05
CA CYS A 81 -2.67 -4.00 12.02
C CYS A 81 -2.95 -3.15 10.77
N PHE A 82 -2.53 -1.88 10.76
CA PHE A 82 -2.48 -1.08 9.54
C PHE A 82 -1.23 -1.43 8.74
N ARG A 83 -1.37 -1.88 7.50
CA ARG A 83 -0.27 -2.49 6.75
C ARG A 83 0.45 -1.48 5.86
N THR A 84 1.76 -1.69 5.66
CA THR A 84 2.53 -0.92 4.68
C THR A 84 2.06 -1.22 3.26
N SER A 85 2.39 -0.37 2.28
CA SER A 85 2.04 -0.60 0.87
C SER A 85 2.53 -1.95 0.37
N ASP A 86 3.76 -2.33 0.73
CA ASP A 86 4.38 -3.57 0.27
C ASP A 86 3.64 -4.78 0.85
N GLN A 87 3.35 -4.74 2.16
CA GLN A 87 2.54 -5.79 2.80
C GLN A 87 1.13 -5.89 2.22
N ILE A 88 0.50 -4.75 1.87
CA ILE A 88 -0.81 -4.71 1.21
C ILE A 88 -0.73 -5.42 -0.14
N PHE A 89 0.28 -5.10 -0.96
CA PHE A 89 0.45 -5.72 -2.29
C PHE A 89 0.78 -7.20 -2.18
N ASP A 90 1.68 -7.61 -1.28
CA ASP A 90 1.98 -9.02 -1.04
C ASP A 90 0.74 -9.82 -0.63
N TYR A 91 -0.09 -9.25 0.26
CA TYR A 91 -1.33 -9.87 0.71
C TYR A 91 -2.31 -10.10 -0.43
N VAL A 92 -2.62 -9.05 -1.18
CA VAL A 92 -3.63 -9.15 -2.24
C VAL A 92 -3.11 -9.94 -3.45
N ASP A 93 -1.79 -9.92 -3.73
CA ASP A 93 -1.19 -10.76 -4.76
C ASP A 93 -1.23 -12.24 -4.34
N ALA A 94 -1.08 -12.56 -3.05
CA ALA A 94 -1.33 -13.90 -2.53
C ALA A 94 -2.81 -14.31 -2.65
N LEU A 95 -3.77 -13.40 -2.43
CA LEU A 95 -5.18 -13.68 -2.68
C LEU A 95 -5.46 -13.97 -4.16
N VAL A 96 -4.85 -13.22 -5.08
CA VAL A 96 -4.92 -13.48 -6.53
C VAL A 96 -4.39 -14.88 -6.85
N ALA A 97 -3.23 -15.23 -6.30
CA ALA A 97 -2.62 -16.55 -6.53
C ALA A 97 -3.48 -17.71 -6.00
N GLN A 98 -4.19 -17.52 -4.88
CA GLN A 98 -5.10 -18.54 -4.33
C GLN A 98 -6.47 -18.60 -5.04
N ASN A 99 -6.87 -17.52 -5.73
CA ASN A 99 -8.18 -17.42 -6.38
C ASN A 99 -8.08 -17.06 -7.88
N PRO A 100 -7.27 -17.77 -8.68
CA PRO A 100 -6.90 -17.34 -10.04
C PRO A 100 -8.07 -17.31 -11.03
N THR A 101 -9.17 -18.00 -10.74
CA THR A 101 -10.39 -18.00 -11.56
C THR A 101 -11.39 -16.91 -11.16
N LEU A 102 -11.22 -16.30 -9.99
CA LEU A 102 -12.15 -15.31 -9.43
C LEU A 102 -11.54 -13.91 -9.40
N LEU A 103 -10.26 -13.79 -9.04
CA LEU A 103 -9.59 -12.53 -8.75
C LEU A 103 -8.41 -12.30 -9.70
N THR A 104 -8.38 -11.15 -10.35
CA THR A 104 -7.32 -10.76 -11.31
C THR A 104 -6.78 -9.37 -10.99
N LYS A 105 -5.49 -9.16 -11.23
CA LYS A 105 -4.80 -7.88 -11.03
C LYS A 105 -4.71 -7.13 -12.36
N GLU A 106 -5.26 -5.93 -12.42
CA GLU A 106 -5.31 -5.09 -13.62
C GLU A 106 -4.65 -3.74 -13.32
N LYS A 107 -3.69 -3.32 -14.16
CA LYS A 107 -3.16 -1.95 -14.10
C LYS A 107 -4.22 -1.00 -14.65
N ILE A 108 -4.70 -0.09 -13.82
CA ILE A 108 -5.77 0.86 -14.20
C ILE A 108 -5.28 2.28 -14.39
N SER A 109 -4.15 2.67 -13.80
CA SER A 109 -3.64 4.03 -13.87
C SER A 109 -2.16 4.10 -13.44
N CYS A 110 -1.64 5.32 -13.34
CA CYS A 110 -0.28 5.64 -12.89
C CYS A 110 -0.30 6.88 -11.99
N THR A 111 0.51 6.90 -10.95
CA THR A 111 0.70 8.07 -10.08
C THR A 111 1.57 9.15 -10.73
N VAL A 112 1.67 10.32 -10.10
CA VAL A 112 2.53 11.43 -10.57
C VAL A 112 3.99 11.03 -10.59
N ARG A 113 4.45 10.19 -9.65
CA ARG A 113 5.83 9.64 -9.63
C ARG A 113 5.99 8.37 -10.46
N GLY A 114 5.01 8.04 -11.32
CA GLY A 114 5.14 6.91 -12.26
C GLY A 114 4.89 5.53 -11.65
N LYS A 115 4.32 5.43 -10.44
CA LYS A 115 3.96 4.13 -9.86
C LYS A 115 2.65 3.63 -10.46
N ALA A 116 2.55 2.34 -10.78
CA ALA A 116 1.31 1.75 -11.31
C ALA A 116 0.24 1.65 -10.22
N ILE A 117 -0.99 2.06 -10.54
CA ILE A 117 -2.17 1.84 -9.69
C ILE A 117 -2.90 0.61 -10.21
N TYR A 118 -3.14 -0.35 -9.34
CA TYR A 118 -3.78 -1.63 -9.66
C TYR A 118 -5.20 -1.71 -9.09
N ALA A 119 -6.11 -2.26 -9.89
CA ALA A 119 -7.37 -2.79 -9.41
C ALA A 119 -7.29 -4.32 -9.33
N TYR A 120 -7.98 -4.87 -8.34
CA TYR A 120 -8.18 -6.29 -8.15
C TYR A 120 -9.62 -6.60 -8.50
N LYS A 121 -9.81 -7.13 -9.70
CA LYS A 121 -11.12 -7.42 -10.28
C LYS A 121 -11.58 -8.80 -9.85
N LEU A 122 -12.66 -8.85 -9.09
CA LEU A 122 -13.33 -10.05 -8.64
C LEU A 122 -14.57 -10.28 -9.52
N THR A 123 -14.60 -11.42 -10.21
CA THR A 123 -15.73 -11.85 -11.06
C THR A 123 -16.08 -13.30 -10.75
N SER A 124 -17.32 -13.55 -10.29
CA SER A 124 -17.83 -14.91 -10.07
C SER A 124 -18.58 -15.42 -11.31
N GLY A 125 -18.08 -16.51 -11.90
CA GLY A 125 -18.61 -17.08 -13.14
C GLY A 125 -18.41 -16.14 -14.34
N ALA A 126 -19.42 -16.03 -15.22
CA ALA A 126 -19.36 -15.13 -16.36
C ALA A 126 -19.36 -13.66 -15.93
N SER A 127 -18.66 -12.80 -16.69
CA SER A 127 -18.65 -11.35 -16.46
C SER A 127 -20.05 -10.75 -16.53
N LYS A 128 -20.32 -9.77 -15.68
CA LYS A 128 -21.62 -9.12 -15.50
C LYS A 128 -21.70 -7.83 -16.34
N PRO A 129 -22.91 -7.35 -16.71
CA PRO A 129 -23.07 -6.08 -17.45
C PRO A 129 -22.82 -4.83 -16.60
N ARG A 130 -22.72 -4.98 -15.28
CA ARG A 130 -22.52 -3.87 -14.33
C ARG A 130 -21.33 -4.16 -13.43
N SER A 131 -20.69 -3.09 -12.99
CA SER A 131 -19.54 -3.15 -12.08
C SER A 131 -19.75 -2.24 -10.87
N LEU A 132 -19.17 -2.64 -9.74
CA LEU A 132 -19.01 -1.81 -8.55
C LEU A 132 -17.52 -1.55 -8.33
N TYR A 133 -17.19 -0.31 -7.99
CA TYR A 133 -15.82 0.14 -7.82
C TYR A 133 -15.61 0.62 -6.38
N PHE A 134 -14.67 0.00 -5.68
CA PHE A 134 -14.30 0.27 -4.30
C PHE A 134 -12.86 0.76 -4.28
N GLN A 135 -12.63 1.95 -3.74
CA GLN A 135 -11.30 2.50 -3.59
C GLN A 135 -11.03 3.00 -2.19
N SER A 136 -9.75 3.03 -1.83
CA SER A 136 -9.28 3.54 -0.55
C SER A 136 -7.96 4.28 -0.70
N LEU A 137 -7.57 4.99 0.36
CA LEU A 137 -6.30 5.71 0.44
C LEU A 137 -6.10 6.69 -0.73
N LEU A 138 -7.16 7.44 -1.06
CA LEU A 138 -7.00 8.67 -1.85
C LEU A 138 -6.22 9.71 -1.05
N HIS A 139 -6.48 9.79 0.25
CA HIS A 139 -5.64 10.47 1.22
C HIS A 139 -4.78 9.44 1.97
N ALA A 140 -3.45 9.56 1.88
CA ALA A 140 -2.51 8.58 2.43
C ALA A 140 -2.61 8.36 3.95
N ARG A 141 -3.09 9.37 4.70
CA ARG A 141 -3.22 9.31 6.16
C ARG A 141 -4.45 8.56 6.67
N GLU A 142 -5.36 8.14 5.80
CA GLU A 142 -6.63 7.49 6.18
C GLU A 142 -6.49 5.96 6.20
N TRP A 143 -5.54 5.44 6.98
CA TRP A 143 -5.14 4.01 6.96
C TRP A 143 -6.29 3.03 7.15
N ILE A 144 -7.31 3.39 7.93
CA ILE A 144 -8.51 2.57 8.12
C ILE A 144 -9.29 2.35 6.81
N ALA A 145 -9.29 3.31 5.88
CA ALA A 145 -9.94 3.11 4.59
C ALA A 145 -9.29 1.97 3.80
N GLY A 146 -7.94 1.88 3.82
CA GLY A 146 -7.19 0.79 3.19
C GLY A 146 -7.52 -0.57 3.81
N SER A 147 -7.45 -0.64 5.15
CA SER A 147 -7.78 -1.87 5.89
C SER A 147 -9.22 -2.32 5.65
N SER A 148 -10.20 -1.42 5.70
CA SER A 148 -11.61 -1.76 5.46
C SER A 148 -11.87 -2.25 4.03
N ASN A 149 -11.20 -1.68 3.03
CA ASN A 149 -11.33 -2.12 1.64
C ASN A 149 -10.82 -3.56 1.46
N LEU A 150 -9.64 -3.86 2.01
CA LEU A 150 -9.05 -5.21 1.97
C LEU A 150 -9.85 -6.22 2.79
N PHE A 151 -10.39 -5.82 3.94
CA PHE A 151 -11.28 -6.67 4.74
C PHE A 151 -12.57 -6.99 3.97
N THR A 152 -13.12 -6.02 3.24
CA THR A 152 -14.31 -6.23 2.39
C THR A 152 -14.02 -7.24 1.27
N LEU A 153 -12.90 -7.09 0.56
CA LEU A 153 -12.45 -8.07 -0.44
C LEU A 153 -12.32 -9.48 0.16
N SER A 154 -11.66 -9.58 1.31
CA SER A 154 -11.44 -10.84 2.03
C SER A 154 -12.76 -11.49 2.44
N SER A 155 -13.69 -10.70 2.98
CA SER A 155 -15.01 -11.15 3.42
C SER A 155 -15.83 -11.72 2.26
N ILE A 156 -15.78 -11.07 1.09
CA ILE A 156 -16.49 -11.55 -0.11
C ILE A 156 -15.87 -12.85 -0.63
N LEU A 157 -14.53 -12.96 -0.65
CA LEU A 157 -13.87 -14.21 -1.01
C LEU A 157 -14.21 -15.34 -0.02
N ASP A 158 -14.29 -15.03 1.27
CA ASP A 158 -14.70 -15.98 2.30
C ASP A 158 -16.13 -16.46 2.07
N ASP A 159 -17.06 -15.55 1.80
CA ASP A 159 -18.44 -15.90 1.53
C ASP A 159 -18.57 -16.73 0.24
N ILE A 160 -17.82 -16.43 -0.81
CA ILE A 160 -17.78 -17.25 -2.05
C ILE A 160 -17.27 -18.66 -1.74
N ALA A 161 -16.14 -18.81 -1.05
CA ALA A 161 -15.57 -20.11 -0.70
C ALA A 161 -16.54 -20.94 0.17
N ASN A 162 -17.28 -20.26 1.05
CA ASN A 162 -18.31 -20.85 1.90
C ASN A 162 -19.69 -20.98 1.23
N LYS A 163 -19.80 -20.73 -0.08
CA LYS A 163 -21.02 -20.87 -0.89
C LYS A 163 -22.19 -20.01 -0.42
N LYS A 164 -21.89 -18.81 0.08
CA LYS A 164 -22.89 -17.80 0.43
C LYS A 164 -23.07 -16.80 -0.72
N PRO A 165 -24.26 -16.20 -0.87
CA PRO A 165 -24.51 -15.19 -1.89
C PRO A 165 -23.70 -13.92 -1.62
N THR A 166 -23.21 -13.27 -2.68
CA THR A 166 -22.42 -12.03 -2.58
C THR A 166 -22.79 -11.04 -3.68
N ALA A 167 -22.28 -9.80 -3.56
CA ALA A 167 -22.42 -8.83 -4.64
C ALA A 167 -21.76 -9.30 -5.97
N ALA A 168 -20.80 -10.23 -5.92
CA ALA A 168 -20.14 -10.77 -7.11
C ALA A 168 -21.06 -11.61 -8.00
N ASP A 169 -22.19 -12.06 -7.47
CA ASP A 169 -23.20 -12.81 -8.23
C ASP A 169 -23.92 -11.90 -9.24
N THR A 170 -23.97 -10.60 -8.97
CA THR A 170 -24.68 -9.60 -9.79
C THR A 170 -23.76 -8.57 -10.45
N PHE A 171 -22.58 -8.32 -9.89
CA PHE A 171 -21.65 -7.28 -10.34
C PHE A 171 -20.24 -7.84 -10.54
N ASN A 172 -19.47 -7.27 -11.48
CA ASN A 172 -18.01 -7.37 -11.41
C ASN A 172 -17.54 -6.38 -10.32
N LEU A 173 -16.71 -6.81 -9.38
CA LEU A 173 -16.26 -5.96 -8.29
C LEU A 173 -14.80 -5.56 -8.52
N TYR A 174 -14.51 -4.27 -8.42
CA TYR A 174 -13.16 -3.74 -8.57
C TYR A 174 -12.68 -3.15 -7.26
N PHE A 175 -11.60 -3.70 -6.71
CA PHE A 175 -10.98 -3.25 -5.48
C PHE A 175 -9.67 -2.52 -5.80
N VAL A 176 -9.55 -1.25 -5.41
CA VAL A 176 -8.32 -0.46 -5.52
C VAL A 176 -7.83 -0.11 -4.11
N PRO A 177 -6.90 -0.90 -3.54
CA PRO A 177 -6.50 -0.74 -2.14
C PRO A 177 -5.77 0.58 -1.87
N ILE A 178 -4.95 1.04 -2.81
CA ILE A 178 -4.16 2.27 -2.67
C ILE A 178 -4.26 3.10 -3.95
N VAL A 179 -5.01 4.20 -3.90
CA VAL A 179 -5.07 5.15 -5.02
C VAL A 179 -3.85 6.08 -5.00
N ASN A 180 -3.51 6.63 -3.84
CA ASN A 180 -2.37 7.54 -3.67
C ASN A 180 -1.14 6.81 -3.14
N ILE A 181 -0.42 6.09 -4.01
CA ILE A 181 0.81 5.32 -3.67
C ILE A 181 2.02 6.26 -3.46
N ASP A 182 1.92 7.52 -3.85
CA ASP A 182 3.01 8.49 -3.74
C ASP A 182 3.05 9.20 -2.37
N GLY A 183 1.90 9.35 -1.73
CA GLY A 183 1.71 10.03 -0.44
C GLY A 183 2.04 9.14 0.74
#